data_AF-A0A1S6YAN6-F1
#
_entry.id   AF-A0A1S6YAN6-F1
#
_cell.length_a   1.000
_cell.length_b   1.000
_cell.length_c   1.000
_cell.angle_alpha   90.00
_cell.angle_beta   90.00
_cell.angle_gamma   90.00
#
_symmetry.space_group_name_H-M   'P 1'
#
loop_
_entity.id
_entity.type
_entity.pdbx_description
1 polymer ?
#
loop_
_entity_poly.entity_id
_entity_poly.type
_entity_poly.pdbx_seq_one_letter_code
_entity_poly.pdbx_strand_id
1 'polypeptide(L)'
;MDDWRSKPRTGKSQVTPWLEQIQARLDMGATMKQAYDELMSNESISLGYRQFVRYVHTLTSNTQATTQKTTDKQTAIAEEHAKTPPEPKKADNQRTPMTPADFRKIREDFDRMDLNALVSGKGLIFDEK
;
A
#
# COMPACT_ATOMS: atom_id res chain seq x y z
N MET A 1 -25.40 -20.10 12.83
CA MET A 1 -24.13 -19.45 12.43
C MET A 1 -24.52 -18.21 11.65
N ASP A 2 -24.40 -17.03 12.25
CA ASP A 2 -24.59 -15.79 11.49
C ASP A 2 -23.44 -15.64 10.50
N ASP A 3 -23.76 -15.49 9.22
CA ASP A 3 -22.75 -15.24 8.19
C ASP A 3 -22.14 -13.85 8.40
N TRP A 4 -20.93 -13.79 8.93
CA TRP A 4 -20.20 -12.54 9.20
C TRP A 4 -19.88 -11.74 7.92
N ARG A 5 -20.01 -12.35 6.73
CA ARG A 5 -19.82 -11.69 5.43
C ARG A 5 -21.07 -10.94 4.96
N SER A 6 -22.22 -11.18 5.57
CA SER A 6 -23.49 -10.53 5.23
C SER A 6 -23.59 -9.08 5.74
N LYS A 7 -22.74 -8.68 6.71
CA LYS A 7 -22.77 -7.31 7.25
C LYS A 7 -22.23 -6.32 6.21
N PRO A 8 -23.02 -5.32 5.78
CA PRO A 8 -22.59 -4.37 4.78
C PRO A 8 -21.43 -3.52 5.31
N ARG A 9 -20.38 -3.36 4.50
CA ARG A 9 -19.21 -2.53 4.82
C ARG A 9 -19.51 -1.08 4.44
N THR A 10 -20.24 -0.36 5.30
CA THR A 10 -20.83 0.95 4.97
C THR A 10 -19.95 2.16 5.29
N GLY A 11 -18.82 1.99 5.96
CA GLY A 11 -18.07 3.13 6.50
C GLY A 11 -17.59 4.13 5.45
N LYS A 12 -17.04 3.65 4.33
CA LYS A 12 -16.58 4.52 3.23
C LYS A 12 -17.76 5.19 2.52
N SER A 13 -18.81 4.43 2.21
CA SER A 13 -20.00 4.94 1.51
C SER A 13 -20.77 5.99 2.30
N GLN A 14 -20.70 5.95 3.64
CA GLN A 14 -21.27 6.98 4.50
C GLN A 14 -20.52 8.32 4.42
N VAL A 15 -19.22 8.32 4.10
CA VAL A 15 -18.41 9.55 4.02
C VAL A 15 -18.40 10.15 2.61
N THR A 16 -18.50 9.32 1.57
CA THR A 16 -18.49 9.76 0.16
C THR A 16 -19.43 10.93 -0.19
N PRO A 17 -20.72 10.93 0.18
CA PRO A 17 -21.64 12.01 -0.23
C PRO A 17 -21.29 13.37 0.39
N TRP A 18 -20.55 13.38 1.49
CA TRP A 18 -20.21 14.59 2.25
C TRP A 18 -18.81 15.12 1.94
N LEU A 19 -18.08 14.47 1.05
CA LEU A 19 -16.68 14.75 0.83
C LEU A 19 -16.43 16.20 0.38
N GLU A 20 -17.27 16.72 -0.51
CA GLU A 20 -17.16 18.11 -0.97
C GLU A 20 -17.36 19.12 0.16
N GLN A 21 -18.34 18.87 1.04
CA GLN A 21 -18.60 19.73 2.20
C GLN A 21 -17.48 19.65 3.23
N ILE A 22 -16.95 18.45 3.48
CA ILE A 22 -15.81 18.23 4.38
C ILE A 22 -14.59 18.98 3.83
N GLN A 23 -14.31 18.86 2.53
CA GLN A 23 -13.18 19.52 1.90
C GLN A 23 -13.30 21.04 1.97
N ALA A 24 -14.47 21.60 1.62
CA ALA A 24 -14.71 23.04 1.70
C ALA A 24 -14.48 23.60 3.11
N ARG A 25 -14.82 22.83 4.15
CA ARG A 25 -14.59 23.22 5.55
C ARG A 25 -13.12 23.18 5.94
N LEU A 26 -12.40 22.15 5.49
CA LEU A 26 -10.96 22.07 5.69
C LEU A 26 -10.25 23.25 4.99
N ASP A 27 -10.71 23.64 3.80
CA ASP A 27 -10.19 24.79 3.06
C ASP A 27 -10.50 26.13 3.77
N MET A 28 -11.64 26.21 4.47
CA MET A 28 -11.99 27.34 5.36
C MET A 28 -11.18 27.37 6.67
N GLY A 29 -10.29 26.39 6.90
CA GLY A 29 -9.44 26.31 8.09
C GLY A 29 -10.10 25.60 9.28
N ALA A 30 -11.24 24.93 9.08
CA ALA A 30 -11.83 24.10 10.13
C ALA A 30 -10.96 22.88 10.44
N THR A 31 -10.97 22.45 11.70
CA THR A 31 -10.29 21.21 12.08
C THR A 31 -11.09 19.99 11.68
N MET A 32 -10.40 18.86 11.45
CA MET A 32 -11.03 17.57 11.13
C MET A 32 -12.04 17.13 12.22
N LYS A 33 -11.81 17.50 13.48
CA LYS A 33 -12.73 17.25 14.59
C LYS A 33 -14.00 18.10 14.49
N GLN A 34 -13.90 19.39 14.18
CA GLN A 34 -15.07 20.26 13.98
C GLN A 34 -15.92 19.79 12.79
N ALA A 35 -15.27 19.43 11.68
CA ALA A 35 -15.97 18.85 10.54
C ALA A 35 -16.71 17.55 10.92
N TYR A 36 -16.10 16.70 11.76
CA TYR A 36 -16.73 15.48 12.27
C TYR A 36 -17.90 15.77 13.22
N ASP A 37 -17.71 16.63 14.21
CA ASP A 37 -18.72 16.95 15.23
C ASP A 37 -19.98 17.55 14.58
N GLU A 38 -19.81 18.40 13.56
CA GLU A 38 -20.93 18.94 12.79
C GLU A 38 -21.56 17.95 11.81
N LEU A 39 -20.80 17.02 11.25
CA LEU A 39 -21.36 15.95 10.41
C LEU A 39 -22.21 14.99 11.26
N MET A 40 -21.75 14.69 12.48
CA MET A 40 -22.44 13.83 13.44
C MET A 40 -23.64 14.51 14.11
N SER A 41 -23.65 15.84 14.22
CA SER A 41 -24.81 16.56 14.75
C SER A 41 -25.96 16.64 13.74
N ASN A 42 -25.64 16.65 12.44
CA ASN A 42 -26.62 16.74 11.37
C ASN A 42 -27.11 15.36 10.88
N GLU A 43 -26.32 14.30 11.05
CA GLU A 43 -26.68 12.95 10.58
C GLU A 43 -26.37 11.82 11.57
N SER A 44 -27.18 10.77 11.53
CA SER A 44 -26.97 9.53 12.27
C SER A 44 -25.92 8.62 11.60
N ILE A 45 -24.73 9.14 11.30
CA ILE A 45 -23.63 8.34 10.79
C ILE A 45 -23.05 7.52 11.95
N SER A 46 -23.11 6.20 11.87
CA SER A 46 -22.53 5.29 12.87
C SER A 46 -21.01 5.10 12.67
N LEU A 47 -20.27 6.19 12.55
CA LEU A 47 -18.84 6.15 12.26
C LEU A 47 -18.03 6.84 13.36
N GLY A 48 -17.04 6.14 13.91
CA GLY A 48 -16.12 6.74 14.88
C GLY A 48 -15.15 7.74 14.24
N TYR A 49 -14.71 8.73 15.01
CA TYR A 49 -13.79 9.79 14.56
C TYR A 49 -12.56 9.26 13.81
N ARG A 50 -11.87 8.24 14.34
CA ARG A 50 -10.68 7.67 13.68
C ARG A 50 -11.00 7.10 12.29
N GLN A 51 -12.16 6.46 12.13
CA GLN A 51 -12.60 5.94 10.83
C GLN A 51 -12.92 7.07 9.87
N PHE A 52 -13.55 8.13 10.36
CA PHE A 52 -13.85 9.34 9.58
C PHE A 52 -12.57 9.94 9.01
N VAL A 53 -11.59 10.25 9.88
CA VAL A 53 -10.30 10.82 9.46
C VAL A 53 -9.62 9.93 8.42
N ARG A 54 -9.59 8.61 8.66
CA ARG A 54 -9.02 7.65 7.73
C ARG A 54 -9.70 7.71 6.37
N TYR A 55 -11.03 7.69 6.32
CA TYR A 55 -11.77 7.70 5.07
C TYR A 55 -11.58 9.00 4.31
N VAL A 56 -11.64 10.16 4.99
CA VAL A 56 -11.37 11.46 4.38
C VAL A 56 -9.98 11.45 3.74
N HIS A 57 -8.92 11.08 4.46
CA HIS A 57 -7.58 11.00 3.89
C HIS A 57 -7.49 10.04 2.70
N THR A 58 -8.06 8.83 2.79
CA THR A 58 -8.00 7.89 1.66
C THR A 58 -8.75 8.39 0.43
N LEU A 59 -9.84 9.14 0.61
CA LEU A 59 -10.64 9.63 -0.50
C LEU A 59 -10.02 10.87 -1.15
N THR A 60 -9.45 11.78 -0.36
CA THR A 60 -8.79 13.01 -0.85
C THR A 60 -7.40 12.75 -1.42
N SER A 61 -6.66 11.78 -0.88
CA SER A 61 -5.34 11.39 -1.43
C SER A 61 -5.47 10.67 -2.78
N ASN A 62 -6.57 9.95 -3.00
CA ASN A 62 -6.80 9.20 -4.23
C ASN A 62 -7.38 10.07 -5.37
N THR A 63 -7.95 11.24 -5.05
CA THR A 63 -8.44 12.19 -6.06
C THR A 63 -7.30 12.80 -6.87
N GLN A 64 -6.10 12.95 -6.28
CA GLN A 64 -4.91 13.40 -7.01
C GLN A 64 -4.32 12.32 -7.95
N ALA A 65 -4.69 11.05 -7.79
CA ALA A 65 -4.15 9.94 -8.57
C ALA A 65 -5.05 9.50 -9.75
N THR A 66 -6.28 10.01 -9.85
CA THR A 66 -7.27 9.52 -10.83
C THR A 66 -7.60 10.57 -11.88
N THR A 67 -6.57 11.11 -12.53
CA THR A 67 -6.71 11.67 -13.87
C THR A 67 -5.74 10.94 -14.78
N GLN A 68 -6.01 9.68 -15.11
CA GLN A 68 -5.47 9.04 -16.31
C GLN A 68 -6.12 7.67 -16.61
N LYS A 69 -6.72 7.63 -17.81
CA LYS A 69 -6.93 6.49 -18.72
C LYS A 69 -7.90 5.39 -18.32
N THR A 70 -9.15 5.60 -18.74
CA THR A 70 -9.86 4.64 -19.59
C THR A 70 -9.18 4.60 -20.97
N THR A 71 -8.56 3.49 -21.37
CA THR A 71 -8.52 3.10 -22.80
C THR A 71 -8.33 1.60 -22.90
N ASP A 72 -9.20 1.03 -23.70
CA ASP A 72 -9.38 -0.37 -23.98
C ASP A 72 -8.16 -1.09 -24.56
N LYS A 73 -8.16 -2.37 -24.21
CA LYS A 73 -7.50 -3.52 -24.80
C LYS A 73 -7.65 -3.55 -26.32
N GLN A 74 -6.55 -3.42 -27.07
CA GLN A 74 -6.32 -4.27 -28.25
C GLN A 74 -4.85 -4.29 -28.70
N THR A 75 -4.25 -5.45 -28.50
CA THR A 75 -3.06 -5.95 -29.19
C THR A 75 -3.37 -6.15 -30.67
N ALA A 76 -2.53 -5.61 -31.57
CA ALA A 76 -2.26 -6.21 -32.87
C ALA A 76 -0.96 -5.67 -33.52
N ILE A 77 0.10 -6.47 -33.37
CA ILE A 77 1.10 -6.91 -34.37
C ILE A 77 1.69 -5.90 -35.37
N ALA A 78 3.00 -5.65 -35.22
CA ALA A 78 3.93 -5.55 -36.33
C ALA A 78 4.67 -6.89 -36.46
N GLU A 79 4.44 -7.60 -37.57
CA GLU A 79 5.39 -8.58 -38.12
C GLU A 79 6.31 -7.76 -39.06
N GLU A 80 7.64 -7.91 -39.04
CA GLU A 80 8.28 -8.97 -39.82
C GLU A 80 9.76 -9.22 -39.41
N HIS A 81 10.03 -10.46 -38.99
CA HIS A 81 11.26 -11.31 -39.11
C HIS A 81 12.63 -10.86 -38.52
N ALA A 82 13.39 -11.74 -37.85
CA ALA A 82 13.68 -13.13 -38.23
C ALA A 82 13.78 -14.14 -37.05
N LYS A 83 12.91 -15.17 -37.12
CA LYS A 83 12.79 -16.44 -36.35
C LYS A 83 13.38 -16.49 -34.90
N THR A 84 12.59 -15.89 -34.00
CA THR A 84 12.32 -16.09 -32.55
C THR A 84 13.42 -16.54 -31.55
N PRO A 85 14.02 -15.56 -30.85
CA PRO A 85 14.79 -15.65 -29.59
C PRO A 85 13.94 -15.61 -28.27
N PRO A 86 14.54 -15.67 -27.05
CA PRO A 86 14.08 -16.43 -25.89
C PRO A 86 12.92 -15.83 -25.08
N GLU A 87 12.21 -16.73 -24.39
CA GLU A 87 11.07 -16.45 -23.51
C GLU A 87 11.41 -15.42 -22.40
N PRO A 88 10.62 -14.34 -22.24
CA PRO A 88 10.84 -13.36 -21.18
C PRO A 88 10.39 -13.93 -19.83
N LYS A 89 11.36 -14.21 -18.95
CA LYS A 89 11.10 -14.54 -17.55
C LYS A 89 10.30 -13.40 -16.91
N LYS A 90 9.03 -13.66 -16.60
CA LYS A 90 8.23 -12.81 -15.73
C LYS A 90 9.01 -12.63 -14.42
N ALA A 91 9.21 -11.38 -13.99
CA ALA A 91 9.76 -11.07 -12.69
C ALA A 91 8.75 -11.53 -11.63
N ASP A 92 8.91 -12.78 -11.21
CA ASP A 92 8.15 -13.37 -10.12
C ASP A 92 8.66 -12.77 -8.82
N ASN A 93 7.94 -11.80 -8.25
CA ASN A 93 8.21 -11.26 -6.92
C ASN A 93 7.85 -12.26 -5.80
N GLN A 94 7.80 -13.56 -6.10
CA GLN A 94 7.75 -14.61 -5.11
C GLN A 94 9.16 -14.88 -4.61
N ARG A 95 9.53 -14.25 -3.49
CA ARG A 95 10.70 -14.71 -2.72
C ARG A 95 10.43 -16.16 -2.33
N THR A 96 11.28 -17.06 -2.81
CA THR A 96 11.25 -18.45 -2.38
C THR A 96 11.39 -18.52 -0.85
N PRO A 97 10.57 -19.31 -0.15
CA PRO A 97 10.72 -19.47 1.29
C PRO A 97 12.10 -20.06 1.57
N MET A 98 12.83 -19.45 2.51
CA MET A 98 14.16 -19.93 2.91
C MET A 98 14.08 -21.37 3.43
N THR A 99 15.03 -22.19 3.00
CA THR A 99 15.16 -23.57 3.46
C THR A 99 15.95 -23.65 4.77
N PRO A 100 15.84 -24.74 5.56
CA PRO A 100 16.67 -24.96 6.74
C PRO A 100 18.19 -24.81 6.52
N ALA A 101 18.68 -25.12 5.31
CA ALA A 101 20.09 -24.95 4.95
C ALA A 101 20.48 -23.47 4.81
N ASP A 102 19.57 -22.63 4.32
CA ASP A 102 19.81 -21.20 4.17
C ASP A 102 19.97 -20.52 5.54
N PHE A 103 19.21 -20.95 6.55
CA PHE A 103 19.38 -20.46 7.92
C PHE A 103 20.72 -20.85 8.54
N ARG A 104 21.29 -22.01 8.17
CA ARG A 104 22.64 -22.42 8.62
C ARG A 104 23.70 -21.51 8.01
N LYS A 105 23.60 -21.22 6.72
CA LYS A 105 24.50 -20.29 6.04
C LYS A 105 24.43 -18.89 6.65
N ILE A 106 23.23 -18.36 6.92
CA ILE A 106 23.05 -17.05 7.57
C ILE A 106 23.72 -17.03 8.96
N ARG A 107 23.61 -18.11 9.73
CA ARG A 107 24.29 -18.21 11.03
C ARG A 107 25.81 -18.22 10.88
N GLU A 108 26.34 -19.01 9.95
CA GLU A 108 27.78 -19.07 9.69
C GLU A 108 28.35 -17.72 9.19
N ASP A 109 27.60 -17.02 8.33
CA ASP A 109 27.98 -15.69 7.83
C ASP A 109 27.99 -14.66 8.96
N PHE A 110 27.05 -14.75 9.91
CA PHE A 110 27.02 -13.89 11.09
C PHE A 110 28.20 -14.17 12.03
N ASP A 111 28.52 -15.44 12.26
CA ASP A 111 29.64 -15.85 13.12
C ASP A 111 31.00 -15.43 12.56
N ARG A 112 31.11 -15.31 11.23
CA ARG A 112 32.33 -14.81 10.55
C ARG A 112 32.37 -13.29 10.42
N MET A 113 31.31 -12.57 10.75
CA MET A 113 31.25 -11.13 10.53
C MET A 113 32.04 -10.38 11.61
N ASP A 114 32.98 -9.53 11.18
CA ASP A 114 33.67 -8.61 12.10
C ASP A 114 32.72 -7.47 12.48
N LEU A 115 32.04 -7.65 13.60
CA LEU A 115 31.12 -6.67 14.17
C LEU A 115 31.83 -5.36 14.53
N ASN A 116 33.12 -5.39 14.87
CA ASN A 116 33.87 -4.18 15.19
C ASN A 116 34.17 -3.36 13.94
N ALA A 117 34.50 -4.01 12.83
CA ALA A 117 34.63 -3.35 11.53
C ALA A 117 33.31 -2.72 11.07
N LEU A 118 32.19 -3.43 11.27
CA LEU A 118 30.86 -2.94 10.92
C LEU A 118 30.50 -1.68 11.72
N VAL A 119 30.70 -1.70 13.03
CA VAL A 119 30.45 -0.54 13.91
C VAL A 119 31.41 0.62 13.64
N SER A 120 32.66 0.31 13.27
CA SER A 120 33.67 1.30 12.90
C SER A 120 33.43 1.95 11.52
N GLY A 121 32.38 1.56 10.80
CA GLY A 121 32.06 2.10 9.47
C GLY A 121 32.95 1.59 8.34
N LYS A 122 33.73 0.53 8.57
CA LYS A 122 34.58 -0.11 7.55
C LYS A 122 33.80 -1.02 6.61
N GLY A 123 32.52 -1.24 6.88
CA GLY A 123 31.61 -2.05 6.07
C GLY A 123 31.52 -3.51 6.52
N LEU A 124 30.91 -4.35 5.70
CA LEU A 124 30.80 -5.79 5.93
C LEU A 124 32.16 -6.45 5.64
N ILE A 125 32.84 -6.86 6.71
CA ILE A 125 34.09 -7.61 6.65
C ILE A 125 33.84 -8.97 7.30
N PHE A 126 34.33 -10.02 6.64
CA PHE A 126 34.28 -11.38 7.17
C PHE A 126 35.69 -11.80 7.56
N ASP A 127 35.85 -12.27 8.79
CA ASP A 127 37.11 -12.83 9.27
C ASP A 127 37.35 -14.17 8.57
N GLU A 128 38.46 -14.23 7.83
CA GLU A 128 38.97 -15.47 7.27
C GLU A 128 39.80 -16.16 8.35
N LYS A 129 39.40 -17.37 8.73
CA LYS A 129 40.08 -18.15 9.77
C LYS A 129 41.36 -18.78 9.25
#